data_AF-A0A356TNR2-F1
#
_entry.id   AF-A0A356TNR2-F1
#
_cell.length_a   1.000
_cell.length_b   1.000
_cell.length_c   1.000
_cell.angle_alpha   90.00
_cell.angle_beta   90.00
_cell.angle_gamma   90.00
#
_symmetry.space_group_name_H-M   'P 1'
#
loop_
_entity.id
_entity.type
_entity.pdbx_description
1 polymer ?
#
loop_
_entity_poly.entity_id
_entity_poly.type
_entity_poly.pdbx_seq_one_letter_code
_entity_poly.pdbx_strand_id
1 'polypeptide(L)'
;QRRPALLHTELGPGHALAAPDGSLRGLIDFVDAMVGDPEYDFAAVAFFITRGDGDALGAFLDGYAWDGPRGVALARSLLRYLLLHRFAPLK
;
A
#
# COMPACT_ATOMS: atom_id res chain seq x y z
N GLN A 1 5.69 -8.78 -16.54
CA GLN A 1 5.58 -7.42 -15.96
C GLN A 1 4.11 -7.15 -15.70
N ARG A 2 3.77 -6.57 -14.53
CA ARG A 2 2.38 -6.22 -14.21
C ARG A 2 1.93 -5.06 -15.09
N ARG A 3 0.62 -4.98 -15.35
CA ARG A 3 0.06 -3.81 -16.05
C ARG A 3 0.15 -2.61 -15.10
N PRO A 4 0.56 -1.42 -15.59
CA PRO A 4 0.54 -0.22 -14.77
C PRO A 4 -0.86 0.07 -14.22
N ALA A 5 -0.94 0.55 -12.99
CA ALA A 5 -2.17 0.90 -12.29
C ALA A 5 -2.13 2.35 -11.81
N LEU A 6 -3.30 2.93 -11.54
CA LEU A 6 -3.41 4.20 -10.80
C LEU A 6 -3.10 3.92 -9.32
N LEU A 7 -2.15 4.68 -8.79
CA LEU A 7 -1.60 4.53 -7.45
C LEU A 7 -1.99 5.74 -6.59
N HIS A 8 -2.31 5.51 -5.32
CA HIS A 8 -2.49 6.56 -4.32
C HIS A 8 -1.15 7.01 -3.71
N THR A 9 -0.15 6.12 -3.69
CA THR A 9 1.21 6.25 -3.15
C THR A 9 1.35 6.49 -1.65
N GLU A 10 0.39 7.15 -1.04
CA GLU A 10 0.41 7.59 0.36
C GLU A 10 -0.81 7.07 1.15
N LEU A 11 -1.30 5.86 0.86
CA LEU A 11 -2.48 5.35 1.56
C LEU A 11 -2.19 5.10 3.05
N GLY A 12 -2.73 5.96 3.91
CA GLY A 12 -2.62 5.88 5.37
C GLY A 12 -3.95 6.14 6.09
N PRO A 13 -4.01 5.98 7.43
CA PRO A 13 -5.27 6.09 8.19
C PRO A 13 -5.97 7.45 8.06
N GLY A 14 -5.22 8.53 7.83
CA GLY A 14 -5.76 9.86 7.60
C GLY A 14 -6.40 10.07 6.22
N HIS A 15 -6.19 9.13 5.28
CA HIS A 15 -6.61 9.26 3.89
C HIS A 15 -7.79 8.34 3.53
N ALA A 16 -8.25 7.51 4.47
CA ALA A 16 -9.39 6.61 4.31
C ALA A 16 -10.59 7.11 5.12
N LEU A 17 -11.72 7.33 4.47
CA LEU A 17 -12.96 7.76 5.11
C LEU A 17 -13.81 6.54 5.46
N ALA A 18 -13.95 6.24 6.74
CA ALA A 18 -14.82 5.16 7.23
C ALA A 18 -16.15 5.71 7.75
N ALA A 19 -17.25 4.99 7.49
CA ALA A 19 -18.52 5.23 8.17
C ALA A 19 -18.52 4.62 9.59
N PRO A 20 -19.49 4.97 10.45
CA PRO A 20 -19.58 4.42 11.81
C PRO A 20 -19.70 2.89 11.87
N ASP A 21 -20.18 2.25 10.80
CA ASP A 21 -20.28 0.80 10.65
C ASP A 21 -18.97 0.12 10.21
N GLY A 22 -17.89 0.90 10.03
CA GLY A 22 -16.59 0.43 9.56
C GLY A 22 -16.46 0.29 8.04
N SER A 23 -17.52 0.57 7.27
CA SER A 23 -17.44 0.54 5.81
C SER A 23 -16.58 1.68 5.25
N LEU A 24 -15.74 1.38 4.26
CA LEU A 24 -14.97 2.40 3.54
C LEU A 24 -15.90 3.19 2.61
N ARG A 25 -15.92 4.51 2.75
CA ARG A 25 -16.76 5.44 1.97
C ARG A 25 -16.00 6.26 0.94
N GLY A 26 -14.69 6.36 1.08
CA GLY A 26 -13.87 7.08 0.11
C GLY A 26 -12.41 7.15 0.52
N LEU A 27 -11.61 7.64 -0.42
CA LEU A 27 -10.21 7.98 -0.26
C LEU A 27 -10.01 9.46 -0.59
N ILE A 28 -9.05 10.11 0.06
CA ILE A 28 -8.69 11.51 -0.14
C ILE A 28 -7.17 11.67 -0.24
N ASP A 29 -6.71 12.86 -0.61
CA ASP A 29 -5.28 13.20 -0.71
C ASP A 29 -4.52 12.46 -1.82
N PHE A 30 -4.95 12.69 -3.06
CA PHE A 30 -4.33 12.13 -4.28
C PHE A 30 -3.20 13.01 -4.84
N VAL A 31 -2.61 13.91 -4.04
CA VAL A 31 -1.62 14.88 -4.55
C VAL A 31 -0.37 14.20 -5.13
N ASP A 32 -0.01 13.02 -4.60
CA ASP A 32 1.12 12.22 -5.04
C ASP A 32 0.72 11.04 -5.96
N ALA A 33 -0.56 10.96 -6.33
CA ALA A 33 -1.06 9.88 -7.17
C ALA A 33 -0.35 9.82 -8.53
N MET A 34 -0.06 8.60 -8.98
CA MET A 34 0.67 8.37 -10.24
C MET A 34 0.27 7.06 -10.90
N VAL A 35 0.72 6.84 -12.14
CA VAL A 35 0.62 5.53 -12.80
C VAL A 35 1.93 4.77 -12.58
N GLY A 36 1.86 3.54 -12.07
CA GLY A 36 3.06 2.76 -11.76
C GLY A 36 2.80 1.27 -11.51
N ASP A 37 3.77 0.59 -10.89
CA ASP A 37 3.61 -0.80 -10.47
C ASP A 37 2.61 -0.88 -9.31
N PRO A 38 1.52 -1.67 -9.41
CA PRO A 38 0.51 -1.76 -8.34
C PRO A 38 1.07 -2.17 -6.98
N GLU A 39 2.18 -2.91 -6.93
CA GLU A 39 2.78 -3.31 -5.65
C GLU A 39 3.43 -2.14 -4.90
N TYR A 40 3.69 -1.01 -5.59
CA TYR A 40 4.20 0.21 -4.95
C TYR A 40 3.26 0.72 -3.86
N ASP A 41 1.94 0.69 -4.09
CA ASP A 41 0.94 1.15 -3.10
C ASP A 41 0.89 0.28 -1.86
N PHE A 42 1.25 -1.00 -1.97
CA PHE A 42 1.27 -1.90 -0.82
C PHE A 42 2.39 -1.56 0.17
N ALA A 43 3.43 -0.84 -0.27
CA ALA A 43 4.47 -0.36 0.63
C ALA A 43 3.90 0.66 1.64
N ALA A 44 3.07 1.59 1.18
CA ALA A 44 2.36 2.55 2.03
C ALA A 44 1.40 1.84 2.98
N VAL A 45 0.63 0.86 2.49
CA VAL A 45 -0.28 0.06 3.33
C VAL A 45 0.48 -0.69 4.42
N ALA A 46 1.56 -1.38 4.06
CA ALA A 46 2.38 -2.15 5.00
C ALA A 46 2.99 -1.26 6.10
N PHE A 47 3.32 -0.02 5.76
CA PHE A 47 3.97 0.91 6.69
C PHE A 47 2.97 1.71 7.53
N PHE A 48 1.94 2.29 6.92
CA PHE A 48 1.01 3.22 7.58
C PHE A 48 -0.25 2.55 8.14
N ILE A 49 -0.85 1.62 7.39
CA ILE A 49 -2.11 0.97 7.78
C ILE A 49 -1.83 -0.22 8.69
N THR A 50 -1.01 -1.17 8.24
CA THR A 50 -0.75 -2.42 8.99
C THR A 50 0.44 -2.32 9.92
N ARG A 51 1.28 -1.27 9.77
CA ARG A 51 2.38 -0.94 10.70
C ARG A 51 3.37 -2.10 10.90
N GLY A 52 3.63 -2.87 9.85
CA GLY A 52 4.51 -4.03 9.88
C GLY A 52 3.88 -5.31 10.45
N ASP A 53 2.60 -5.30 10.83
CA ASP A 53 1.86 -6.50 11.20
C ASP A 53 1.62 -7.36 9.95
N GLY A 54 2.21 -8.57 9.96
CA GLY A 54 2.14 -9.52 8.85
C GLY A 54 0.77 -10.17 8.67
N ASP A 55 0.02 -10.38 9.75
CA ASP A 55 -1.31 -10.97 9.69
C ASP A 55 -2.31 -9.95 9.14
N ALA A 56 -2.22 -8.69 9.60
CA ALA A 56 -3.03 -7.59 9.07
C ALA A 56 -2.73 -7.31 7.59
N LEU A 57 -1.44 -7.34 7.18
CA LEU A 57 -1.06 -7.25 5.77
C LEU A 57 -1.58 -8.43 4.96
N GLY A 58 -1.55 -9.64 5.53
CA GLY A 58 -2.16 -10.83 4.94
C GLY A 58 -3.65 -10.63 4.66
N ALA A 59 -4.40 -10.16 5.66
CA ALA A 59 -5.84 -9.88 5.54
C ALA A 59 -6.14 -8.79 4.49
N PHE A 60 -5.32 -7.74 4.43
CA PHE A 60 -5.44 -6.70 3.39
C PHE A 60 -5.28 -7.29 1.99
N LEU A 61 -4.22 -8.09 1.77
CA LEU A 61 -3.94 -8.71 0.47
C LEU A 61 -5.01 -9.71 0.06
N ASP A 62 -5.59 -10.42 1.03
CA ASP A 62 -6.73 -11.32 0.80
C ASP A 62 -7.96 -10.53 0.34
N GLY A 63 -8.29 -9.43 1.04
CA GLY A 63 -9.38 -8.53 0.63
C GLY A 63 -9.15 -7.84 -0.72
N TYR A 64 -7.88 -7.56 -1.06
CA TYR A 64 -7.48 -7.03 -2.36
C TYR A 64 -7.50 -8.09 -3.49
N ALA A 65 -7.64 -9.38 -3.15
CA ALA A 65 -7.51 -10.51 -4.07
C ALA A 65 -6.13 -10.57 -4.76
N TRP A 66 -5.06 -10.30 -4.01
CA TRP A 66 -3.69 -10.37 -4.50
C TRP A 66 -3.23 -11.82 -4.75
N ASP A 67 -2.81 -12.11 -5.98
CA ASP A 67 -2.31 -13.40 -6.45
C ASP A 67 -0.77 -13.48 -6.55
N GLY A 68 -0.08 -12.41 -6.18
CA GLY A 68 1.37 -12.31 -6.27
C GLY A 68 2.15 -12.89 -5.07
N PRO A 69 3.45 -12.56 -4.96
CA PRO A 69 4.31 -13.06 -3.89
C PRO A 69 3.79 -12.71 -2.48
N ARG A 70 4.14 -13.56 -1.51
CA ARG A 70 3.84 -13.40 -0.06
C ARG A 70 5.08 -13.65 0.80
N GLY A 71 4.96 -13.41 2.10
CA GLY A 71 6.03 -13.64 3.08
C GLY A 71 7.30 -12.85 2.75
N VAL A 72 8.47 -13.49 2.89
CA VAL A 72 9.78 -12.85 2.70
C VAL A 72 9.95 -12.27 1.28
N ALA A 73 9.38 -12.91 0.26
CA ALA A 73 9.49 -12.42 -1.12
C ALA A 73 8.76 -11.08 -1.28
N LEU A 74 7.55 -10.97 -0.74
CA LEU A 74 6.81 -9.71 -0.69
C LEU A 74 7.55 -8.67 0.16
N ALA A 75 7.98 -9.03 1.37
CA ALA A 75 8.67 -8.11 2.28
C ALA A 75 9.90 -7.47 1.63
N ARG A 76 10.69 -8.25 0.87
CA ARG A 76 11.85 -7.73 0.13
C ARG A 76 11.46 -6.72 -0.95
N SER A 77 10.35 -6.98 -1.63
CA SER A 77 9.86 -6.12 -2.70
C SER A 77 9.23 -4.83 -2.14
N LEU A 78 8.46 -4.92 -1.05
CA LEU A 78 7.97 -3.74 -0.32
C LEU A 78 9.13 -2.90 0.23
N LEU A 79 10.16 -3.52 0.82
CA LEU A 79 11.36 -2.80 1.25
C LEU A 79 12.03 -2.06 0.09
N ARG A 80 12.13 -2.69 -1.10
CA ARG A 80 12.64 -2.02 -2.29
C ARG A 80 11.82 -0.78 -2.64
N TYR A 81 10.49 -0.85 -2.62
CA TYR A 81 9.65 0.33 -2.90
C TYR A 81 9.75 1.40 -1.82
N LEU A 82 9.84 1.03 -0.54
CA LEU A 82 10.07 1.97 0.57
C LEU A 82 11.41 2.71 0.41
N LEU A 83 12.47 2.01 0.00
CA LEU A 83 13.78 2.62 -0.27
C LEU A 83 13.74 3.54 -1.50
N LEU A 84 13.00 3.17 -2.54
CA LEU A 84 12.84 3.97 -3.76
C LEU A 84 11.75 5.05 -3.63
N HIS A 85 11.10 5.17 -2.48
CA HIS A 85 10.01 6.11 -2.28
C HIS A 85 10.49 7.54 -2.41
N ARG A 86 9.68 8.44 -3.00
CA ARG A 86 10.09 9.84 -3.26
C ARG A 86 10.42 10.64 -1.98
N PHE A 87 9.92 10.17 -0.85
CA PHE A 87 10.14 10.75 0.49
C PHE A 87 11.07 9.89 1.36
N ALA A 88 11.69 8.86 0.80
CA ALA A 88 12.68 8.07 1.51
C ALA A 88 13.86 8.97 1.90
N PRO A 89 14.30 8.97 3.17
CA PRO A 89 15.40 9.82 3.63
C PRO A 89 16.78 9.24 3.25
N LEU A 90 16.91 8.68 2.05
CA LEU A 90 18.18 8.19 1.53
C LEU A 90 18.93 9.38 0.93
N LYS A 91 19.94 9.86 1.65
CA LYS A 91 20.92 10.85 1.16
C LYS A 91 22.17 10.13 0.69
#